data_AF-Q6TTZ4-F1
#
_entry.id   AF-Q6TTZ4-F1
#
_cell.length_a   1.000
_cell.length_b   1.000
_cell.length_c   1.000
_cell.angle_alpha   90.00
_cell.angle_beta   90.00
_cell.angle_gamma   90.00
#
_symmetry.space_group_name_H-M   'P 1'
#
loop_
_entity.id
_entity.type
_entity.pdbx_description
1 polymer ?
#
loop_
_entity_poly.entity_id
_entity_poly.type
_entity_poly.pdbx_seq_one_letter_code
_entity_poly.pdbx_strand_id
1 'polypeptide(L)'
;WGPSDDGDVAMPMFPTTYSGIIKGIKEGRNGLGSIYVFGTGNGGSSDGCNYDGYANSPYTITIAAIDSEDKSFYFSESCPCILASTYSSGENGSIYTTDLGKEGCTTQHSGTSASTAIAAGIIALVLPVNPNL
;
A
#
# COMPACT_ATOMS: atom_id res chain seq x y z
N TRP A 1 -6.27 1.61 1.99
CA TRP A 1 -7.39 2.54 2.24
C TRP A 1 -7.43 3.50 1.08
N GLY A 2 -8.61 4.02 0.77
CA GLY A 2 -8.85 4.80 -0.43
C GLY A 2 -10.35 4.88 -0.68
N PRO A 3 -10.77 5.12 -1.93
CA PRO A 3 -12.14 4.91 -2.39
C PRO A 3 -12.61 3.46 -2.16
N SER A 4 -13.89 3.19 -2.44
CA SER A 4 -14.40 1.81 -2.39
C SER A 4 -13.80 1.00 -3.53
N ASP A 5 -13.39 -0.23 -3.26
CA ASP A 5 -12.77 -1.14 -4.24
C ASP A 5 -13.85 -1.96 -5.02
N ASP A 6 -15.05 -1.40 -5.20
CA ASP A 6 -16.21 -2.08 -5.80
C ASP A 6 -16.17 -2.09 -7.35
N GLY A 7 -15.20 -1.41 -7.96
CA GLY A 7 -15.05 -1.35 -9.42
C GLY A 7 -15.94 -0.33 -10.14
N ASP A 8 -16.72 0.47 -9.40
CA ASP A 8 -17.62 1.50 -9.95
C ASP A 8 -17.30 2.93 -9.49
N VAL A 9 -16.21 3.11 -8.74
CA VAL A 9 -15.78 4.40 -8.20
C VAL A 9 -14.49 4.86 -8.86
N ALA A 10 -14.51 6.06 -9.45
CA ALA A 10 -13.31 6.81 -9.82
C ALA A 10 -13.25 8.08 -8.98
N MET A 11 -12.27 8.18 -8.08
CA MET A 11 -12.21 9.28 -7.12
C MET A 11 -10.79 9.85 -7.02
N PRO A 12 -10.61 11.16 -7.29
CA PRO A 12 -9.32 11.81 -7.09
C PRO A 12 -9.01 11.93 -5.60
N MET A 13 -7.73 12.08 -5.28
CA MET A 13 -7.32 12.48 -3.94
C MET A 13 -7.96 13.83 -3.58
N PHE A 14 -8.55 13.93 -2.39
CA PHE A 14 -9.17 15.17 -1.98
C PHE A 14 -8.14 16.31 -1.86
N PRO A 15 -8.50 17.56 -2.24
CA PRO A 15 -7.55 18.68 -2.25
C PRO A 15 -6.85 18.93 -0.91
N THR A 16 -7.52 18.67 0.20
CA THR A 16 -6.96 18.77 1.55
C THR A 16 -5.89 17.72 1.80
N THR A 17 -6.15 16.46 1.45
CA THR A 17 -5.16 15.38 1.55
C THR A 17 -3.99 15.60 0.61
N TYR A 18 -4.26 16.02 -0.62
CA TYR A 18 -3.21 16.37 -1.60
C TYR A 18 -2.30 17.48 -1.05
N SER A 19 -2.87 18.54 -0.50
CA SER A 19 -2.10 19.63 0.13
C SER A 19 -1.25 19.12 1.29
N GLY A 20 -1.78 18.21 2.10
CA GLY A 20 -1.03 17.56 3.19
C GLY A 20 0.14 16.71 2.70
N ILE A 21 -0.07 15.90 1.66
CA ILE A 21 0.99 15.09 1.04
C ILE A 21 2.06 15.98 0.42
N ILE A 22 1.69 17.01 -0.36
CA ILE A 22 2.66 17.94 -0.95
C ILE A 22 3.49 18.64 0.12
N LYS A 23 2.88 19.06 1.22
CA LYS A 23 3.61 19.63 2.35
C LYS A 23 4.60 18.62 2.93
N GLY A 24 4.17 17.38 3.16
CA GLY A 24 5.06 16.32 3.63
C GLY A 24 6.20 16.00 2.68
N ILE A 25 5.97 15.98 1.37
CA ILE A 25 7.00 15.79 0.35
C ILE A 25 8.02 16.94 0.35
N LYS A 26 7.59 18.19 0.58
CA LYS A 26 8.48 19.36 0.55
C LYS A 26 9.22 19.59 1.87
N GLU A 27 8.58 19.34 2.99
CA GLU A 27 9.05 19.78 4.31
C GLU A 27 9.39 18.61 5.24
N GLY A 28 8.86 17.42 4.96
CA GLY A 28 9.11 16.22 5.74
C GLY A 28 10.56 15.78 5.71
N ARG A 29 10.99 15.03 6.74
CA ARG A 29 12.35 14.48 6.85
C ARG A 29 13.45 15.54 6.61
N ASN A 30 13.32 16.71 7.24
CA ASN A 30 14.24 17.85 7.09
C ASN A 30 14.41 18.32 5.62
N GLY A 31 13.36 18.23 4.82
CA GLY A 31 13.36 18.63 3.40
C GLY A 31 13.72 17.50 2.41
N LEU A 32 13.98 16.28 2.89
CA LEU A 32 14.15 15.09 2.03
C LEU A 32 12.81 14.53 1.52
N GLY A 33 11.72 14.89 2.18
CA GLY A 33 10.37 14.47 1.83
C GLY A 33 9.89 13.25 2.61
N SER A 34 8.67 13.33 3.12
CA SER A 34 7.95 12.20 3.71
C SER A 34 7.70 11.11 2.67
N ILE A 35 7.72 9.85 3.11
CA ILE A 35 7.47 8.69 2.24
C ILE A 35 6.06 8.19 2.51
N TYR A 36 5.25 8.09 1.46
CA TYR A 36 3.88 7.59 1.51
C TYR A 36 3.78 6.28 0.75
N VAL A 37 3.35 5.22 1.42
CA VAL A 37 3.18 3.89 0.82
C VAL A 37 1.69 3.57 0.77
N PHE A 38 1.21 3.13 -0.38
CA PHE A 38 -0.19 2.77 -0.62
C PHE A 38 -0.30 1.38 -1.24
N GLY A 39 -1.39 0.69 -0.93
CA GLY A 39 -1.73 -0.56 -1.59
C GLY A 39 -2.50 -0.30 -2.87
N THR A 40 -2.50 -1.26 -3.77
CA THR A 40 -3.32 -1.20 -5.00
C THR A 40 -4.82 -1.35 -4.76
N GLY A 41 -5.31 -1.55 -3.53
CA GLY A 41 -6.72 -1.87 -3.30
C GLY A 41 -7.01 -3.37 -3.38
N ASN A 42 -8.24 -3.76 -3.04
CA ASN A 42 -8.67 -5.14 -2.87
C ASN A 42 -9.81 -5.54 -3.83
N GLY A 43 -10.04 -4.74 -4.88
CA GLY A 43 -11.11 -4.92 -5.86
C GLY A 43 -10.81 -5.97 -6.94
N GLY A 44 -9.60 -6.54 -6.94
CA GLY A 44 -9.21 -7.62 -7.83
C GLY A 44 -9.36 -7.27 -9.31
N SER A 45 -9.96 -8.18 -10.08
CA SER A 45 -10.21 -7.97 -11.52
C SER A 45 -11.42 -7.08 -11.83
N SER A 46 -12.23 -6.73 -10.82
CA SER A 46 -13.40 -5.85 -10.97
C SER A 46 -13.04 -4.37 -10.88
N ASP A 47 -11.87 -4.04 -10.32
CA ASP A 47 -11.42 -2.66 -10.14
C ASP A 47 -10.03 -2.44 -10.74
N GLY A 48 -9.61 -1.18 -10.80
CA GLY A 48 -8.27 -0.80 -11.20
C GLY A 48 -7.77 0.39 -10.41
N CYS A 49 -6.66 0.19 -9.69
CA CYS A 49 -5.98 1.21 -8.88
C CYS A 49 -5.62 2.52 -9.58
N ASN A 50 -5.75 2.61 -10.91
CA ASN A 50 -5.59 3.86 -11.64
C ASN A 50 -6.78 4.84 -11.42
N TYR A 51 -7.93 4.31 -10.96
CA TYR A 51 -9.14 5.06 -10.59
C TYR A 51 -9.12 5.56 -9.15
N ASP A 52 -8.22 5.02 -8.32
CA ASP A 52 -7.90 5.54 -6.99
C ASP A 52 -6.82 6.64 -7.11
N GLY A 53 -7.20 7.90 -6.89
CA GLY A 53 -6.29 9.03 -6.93
C GLY A 53 -5.20 9.03 -5.84
N TYR A 54 -5.31 8.18 -4.82
CA TYR A 54 -4.28 7.99 -3.80
C TYR A 54 -3.21 7.00 -4.26
N ALA A 55 -3.61 5.85 -4.83
CA ALA A 55 -2.69 4.89 -5.44
C ALA A 55 -2.07 5.41 -6.75
N ASN A 56 -2.80 6.19 -7.55
CA ASN A 56 -2.30 6.75 -8.81
C ASN A 56 -1.55 8.08 -8.66
N SER A 57 -1.21 8.49 -7.43
CA SER A 57 -0.46 9.71 -7.19
C SER A 57 1.03 9.50 -7.47
N PRO A 58 1.73 10.41 -8.18
CA PRO A 58 3.19 10.32 -8.34
C PRO A 58 3.95 10.55 -7.01
N TYR A 59 3.25 10.93 -5.94
CA TYR A 59 3.81 11.18 -4.62
C TYR A 59 3.64 10.00 -3.65
N THR A 60 3.07 8.89 -4.12
CA THR A 60 2.88 7.66 -3.33
C THR A 60 3.63 6.50 -3.98
N ILE A 61 4.06 5.56 -3.14
CA ILE A 61 4.68 4.31 -3.56
C ILE A 61 3.61 3.23 -3.53
N THR A 62 3.14 2.82 -4.71
CA THR A 62 2.02 1.89 -4.85
C THR A 62 2.50 0.45 -4.93
N ILE A 63 1.99 -0.37 -4.00
CA ILE A 63 2.45 -1.73 -3.72
C ILE A 63 1.32 -2.72 -3.97
N ALA A 64 1.55 -3.65 -4.90
CA ALA A 64 0.67 -4.79 -5.15
C ALA A 64 0.91 -5.94 -4.15
N ALA A 65 -0.02 -6.88 -4.09
CA ALA A 65 0.10 -8.06 -3.26
C ALA A 65 0.40 -9.33 -4.07
N ILE A 66 1.35 -10.12 -3.57
CA ILE A 66 1.62 -11.48 -4.03
C ILE A 66 1.50 -12.47 -2.86
N ASP A 67 1.18 -13.72 -3.16
CA ASP A 67 1.13 -14.80 -2.17
C ASP A 67 2.51 -15.46 -1.95
N SER A 68 2.54 -16.48 -1.09
CA SER A 68 3.75 -17.25 -0.76
C SER A 68 4.29 -18.11 -1.91
N GLU A 69 3.58 -18.18 -3.04
CA GLU A 69 4.02 -18.84 -4.28
C GLU A 69 4.44 -17.83 -5.36
N ASP A 70 4.67 -16.57 -4.97
CA ASP A 70 5.03 -15.46 -5.84
C ASP A 70 3.97 -15.13 -6.91
N LYS A 71 2.69 -15.46 -6.66
CA LYS A 71 1.57 -15.20 -7.58
C LYS A 71 0.73 -14.02 -7.11
N SER A 72 0.19 -13.26 -8.05
CA SER A 72 -0.85 -12.27 -7.75
C SER A 72 -2.10 -12.98 -7.24
N PHE A 73 -2.64 -12.54 -6.11
CA PHE A 73 -3.85 -13.12 -5.54
C PHE A 73 -5.11 -12.35 -5.94
N TYR A 74 -6.29 -12.96 -5.81
CA TYR A 74 -7.53 -12.50 -6.47
C TYR A 74 -7.98 -11.08 -6.09
N PHE A 75 -7.61 -10.59 -4.90
CA PHE A 75 -7.98 -9.25 -4.46
C PHE A 75 -7.04 -8.16 -4.98
N SER A 76 -5.82 -8.48 -5.38
CA SER A 76 -4.86 -7.44 -5.78
C SER A 76 -5.26 -6.85 -7.13
N GLU A 77 -5.57 -5.55 -7.16
CA GLU A 77 -5.87 -4.85 -8.40
C GLU A 77 -4.61 -4.69 -9.27
N SER A 78 -4.80 -4.69 -10.58
CA SER A 78 -3.74 -4.52 -11.57
C SER A 78 -3.88 -3.19 -12.29
N CYS A 79 -2.82 -2.38 -12.29
CA CYS A 79 -2.82 -1.10 -13.01
C CYS A 79 -1.39 -0.62 -13.32
N PRO A 80 -1.22 0.38 -14.23
CA PRO A 80 0.09 0.90 -14.59
C PRO A 80 0.84 1.67 -13.49
N CYS A 81 0.18 2.11 -12.42
CA CYS A 81 0.82 2.89 -11.35
C CYS A 81 1.52 2.03 -10.28
N ILE A 82 1.50 0.70 -10.42
CA ILE A 82 2.20 -0.23 -9.51
C ILE A 82 3.72 -0.05 -9.67
N LEU A 83 4.42 0.19 -8.56
CA LEU A 83 5.88 0.32 -8.55
C LEU A 83 6.58 -0.97 -8.11
N ALA A 84 5.97 -1.73 -7.20
CA ALA A 84 6.51 -2.99 -6.70
C ALA A 84 5.40 -3.87 -6.10
N SER A 85 5.75 -5.07 -5.64
CA SER A 85 4.88 -5.95 -4.88
C SER A 85 5.59 -6.47 -3.62
N THR A 86 4.81 -6.86 -2.63
CA THR A 86 5.27 -7.59 -1.44
C THR A 86 4.26 -8.63 -1.01
N TYR A 87 4.70 -9.56 -0.15
CA TYR A 87 3.89 -10.67 0.31
C TYR A 87 2.62 -10.25 1.06
N SER A 88 1.54 -10.99 0.85
CA SER A 88 0.29 -10.93 1.60
C SER A 88 -0.28 -12.35 1.74
N SER A 89 -1.57 -12.46 2.06
CA SER A 89 -2.31 -13.71 2.04
C SER A 89 -2.53 -14.24 0.63
N GLY A 90 -2.62 -15.57 0.53
CA GLY A 90 -3.06 -16.28 -0.65
C GLY A 90 -3.67 -17.63 -0.30
N GLU A 91 -3.63 -18.57 -1.25
CA GLU A 91 -4.21 -19.90 -1.08
C GLU A 91 -3.55 -20.69 0.05
N ASN A 92 -2.23 -20.54 0.20
CA ASN A 92 -1.40 -21.32 1.12
C ASN A 92 -0.85 -20.50 2.30
N GLY A 93 -1.58 -19.48 2.75
CA GLY A 93 -1.23 -18.75 3.97
C GLY A 93 -1.68 -17.30 3.99
N SER A 94 -1.35 -16.64 5.10
CA SER A 94 -1.69 -15.26 5.42
C SER A 94 -0.52 -14.59 6.14
N ILE A 95 -0.64 -13.31 6.44
CA ILE A 95 0.36 -12.60 7.24
C ILE A 95 0.06 -12.81 8.73
N TYR A 96 1.10 -13.22 9.45
CA TYR A 96 1.09 -13.40 10.89
C TYR A 96 1.61 -12.13 11.53
N THR A 97 0.82 -11.51 12.40
CA THR A 97 1.19 -10.23 13.03
C THR A 97 0.46 -10.04 14.36
N THR A 98 0.73 -8.93 15.04
CA THR A 98 0.03 -8.54 16.28
C THR A 98 -1.41 -8.13 15.98
N ASP A 99 -2.32 -8.39 16.92
CA ASP A 99 -3.74 -8.02 16.81
C ASP A 99 -4.30 -7.55 18.16
N LEU A 100 -5.49 -6.94 18.12
CA LEU A 100 -6.24 -6.52 19.29
C LEU A 100 -6.78 -7.74 20.07
N GLY A 101 -7.08 -7.52 21.36
CA GLY A 101 -7.68 -8.54 22.22
C GLY A 101 -6.65 -9.30 23.07
N LYS A 102 -7.11 -10.37 23.73
CA LYS A 102 -6.33 -11.09 24.75
C LYS A 102 -5.17 -11.89 24.17
N GLU A 103 -5.35 -12.47 22.99
CA GLU A 103 -4.32 -13.29 22.33
C GLU A 103 -3.19 -12.43 21.75
N GLY A 104 -3.46 -11.17 21.40
CA GLY A 104 -2.45 -10.21 20.95
C GLY A 104 -1.84 -10.49 19.57
N CYS A 105 -2.31 -11.52 18.86
CA CYS A 105 -1.81 -11.91 17.55
C CYS A 105 -2.91 -12.44 16.64
N THR A 106 -2.68 -12.32 15.32
CA THR A 106 -3.52 -12.88 14.26
C THR A 106 -2.68 -13.70 13.29
N THR A 107 -3.30 -14.76 12.77
CA THR A 107 -2.78 -15.60 11.69
C THR A 107 -3.64 -15.45 10.43
N GLN A 108 -4.34 -14.32 10.29
CA GLN A 108 -5.34 -14.11 9.23
C GLN A 108 -5.24 -12.71 8.60
N HIS A 109 -4.17 -11.95 8.84
CA HIS A 109 -4.03 -10.66 8.20
C HIS A 109 -3.81 -10.82 6.69
N SER A 110 -4.55 -10.05 5.90
CA SER A 110 -4.71 -10.23 4.45
C SER A 110 -4.85 -8.90 3.71
N GLY A 111 -5.00 -8.99 2.39
CA GLY A 111 -5.22 -7.84 1.52
C GLY A 111 -3.94 -7.09 1.16
N THR A 112 -4.04 -6.14 0.24
CA THR A 112 -2.93 -5.24 -0.13
C THR A 112 -2.49 -4.35 1.02
N SER A 113 -3.33 -4.23 2.06
CA SER A 113 -2.99 -3.56 3.32
C SER A 113 -1.80 -4.22 4.03
N ALA A 114 -1.72 -5.56 4.03
CA ALA A 114 -0.60 -6.27 4.63
C ALA A 114 0.71 -6.06 3.83
N SER A 115 0.62 -6.10 2.49
CA SER A 115 1.73 -5.81 1.59
C SER A 115 2.31 -4.39 1.81
N THR A 116 1.43 -3.40 1.95
CA THR A 116 1.79 -2.00 2.20
C THR A 116 2.63 -1.86 3.46
N ALA A 117 2.25 -2.53 4.55
CA ALA A 117 2.99 -2.49 5.81
C ALA A 117 4.38 -3.12 5.69
N ILE A 118 4.50 -4.23 4.97
CA ILE A 118 5.79 -4.89 4.71
C ILE A 118 6.72 -3.98 3.89
N ALA A 119 6.20 -3.34 2.83
CA ALA A 119 6.97 -2.41 2.02
C ALA A 119 7.47 -1.21 2.84
N ALA A 120 6.62 -0.65 3.71
CA ALA A 120 7.03 0.41 4.63
C ALA A 120 8.15 -0.06 5.59
N GLY A 121 8.07 -1.30 6.08
CA GLY A 121 9.13 -1.93 6.88
C GLY A 121 10.45 -2.05 6.13
N ILE A 122 10.42 -2.50 4.86
CA ILE A 122 11.63 -2.58 4.02
C ILE A 122 12.23 -1.18 3.80
N ILE A 123 11.41 -0.18 3.47
CA ILE A 123 11.87 1.21 3.32
C ILE A 123 12.54 1.70 4.62
N ALA A 124 11.96 1.41 5.77
CA ALA A 124 12.53 1.77 7.07
C ALA A 124 13.90 1.12 7.33
N LEU A 125 14.20 -0.05 6.76
CA LEU A 125 15.53 -0.67 6.82
C LEU A 125 16.54 0.00 5.87
N VAL A 126 16.06 0.54 4.74
CA VAL A 126 16.91 1.24 3.76
C VAL A 126 17.34 2.62 4.27
N LEU A 127 16.46 3.34 4.95
CA LEU A 127 16.72 4.73 5.37
C LEU A 127 17.96 4.92 6.27
N PRO A 128 18.25 4.06 7.26
CA PRO A 128 19.48 4.19 8.05
C PRO A 128 20.76 3.94 7.24
N VAL A 129 20.68 3.14 6.17
CA VAL A 129 21.84 2.83 5.29
C VAL A 129 22.18 4.03 4.42
N ASN A 130 21.17 4.76 3.93
CA ASN A 130 21.36 6.02 3.25
C ASN A 130 20.31 7.05 3.71
N PRO A 131 20.61 7.81 4.79
CA PRO A 131 19.65 8.75 5.38
C PRO A 131 19.27 9.93 4.48
N ASN A 132 20.04 10.16 3.41
CA ASN A 132 19.86 11.27 2.46
C ASN A 132 18.97 10.91 1.25
N LEU A 133 18.44 9.67 1.19
CA LEU A 133 17.38 9.30 0.25
C LEU A 133 16.10 10.10 0.50
#